data_AF-A0A256IAJ9-F1
#
_entry.id   AF-A0A256IAJ9-F1
#
_cell.length_a   1.000
_cell.length_b   1.000
_cell.length_c   1.000
_cell.angle_alpha   90.00
_cell.angle_beta   90.00
_cell.angle_gamma   90.00
#
_symmetry.space_group_name_H-M   'P 1'
#
loop_
_entity.id
_entity.type
_entity.pdbx_description
1 polymer ?
#
loop_
_entity_poly.entity_id
_entity_poly.type
_entity_poly.pdbx_seq_one_letter_code
_entity_poly.pdbx_strand_id
1 'polypeptide(L)'
;MTTRHPARPWYCRNDVVDEYKSTLQEDDEKLPMLKTLKILRAIIVNVGIFGIGGYAMYRGGDPTLLAVATLAVAGAYNGLEIGDYLALVQAYNEIQTESDTED
;
A
#
# COMPACT_ATOMS: atom_id res chain seq x y z
N MET A 1 27.56 10.92 6.07
CA MET A 1 27.71 9.49 5.72
C MET A 1 26.64 9.18 4.70
N THR A 2 27.02 8.90 3.46
CA THR A 2 26.07 8.52 2.41
C THR A 2 25.89 7.01 2.50
N THR A 3 24.84 6.56 3.20
CA THR A 3 24.46 5.15 3.21
C THR A 3 24.15 4.73 1.78
N ARG A 4 24.88 3.74 1.27
CA ARG A 4 24.64 3.19 -0.06
C ARG A 4 23.34 2.40 0.02
N HIS A 5 22.22 2.96 -0.45
CA HIS A 5 21.00 2.18 -0.56
C HIS A 5 21.20 1.10 -1.63
N PRO A 6 20.77 -0.15 -1.38
CA PRO A 6 20.68 -1.14 -2.45
C PRO A 6 19.81 -0.58 -3.59
N ALA A 7 20.11 -0.97 -4.83
CA ALA A 7 19.35 -0.51 -5.98
C ALA A 7 17.93 -1.09 -5.94
N ARG A 8 17.01 -0.37 -5.27
CA ARG A 8 15.61 -0.73 -5.13
C ARG A 8 14.82 -0.42 -6.41
N PRO A 9 13.75 -1.16 -6.72
CA PRO A 9 12.88 -0.82 -7.84
C PRO A 9 12.29 0.59 -7.72
N TRP A 10 12.09 1.26 -8.86
CA TRP A 10 11.62 2.67 -8.90
C TRP A 10 10.27 2.91 -8.22
N TYR A 11 9.44 1.86 -8.09
CA TYR A 11 8.14 1.92 -7.44
C TYR A 11 8.19 1.74 -5.92
N CYS A 12 9.35 1.37 -5.36
CA CYS A 12 9.57 1.26 -3.92
C CYS A 12 10.21 2.56 -3.41
N ARG A 13 9.50 3.30 -2.55
CA ARG A 13 10.03 4.53 -1.95
C ARG A 13 11.05 4.17 -0.87
N ASN A 14 12.26 4.70 -0.97
CA ASN A 14 13.38 4.29 -0.10
C ASN A 14 13.09 4.51 1.39
N ASP A 15 12.56 5.68 1.74
CA ASP A 15 12.20 6.05 3.12
C ASP A 15 11.17 5.11 3.74
N VAL A 16 10.17 4.68 2.96
CA VAL A 16 9.12 3.75 3.43
C VAL A 16 9.69 2.35 3.63
N VAL A 17 10.57 1.90 2.73
CA VAL A 17 11.25 0.61 2.89
C VAL A 17 12.10 0.62 4.16
N ASP A 18 12.84 1.70 4.42
CA ASP A 18 13.69 1.82 5.61
C ASP A 18 12.86 1.85 6.92
N GLU A 19 11.72 2.54 6.92
CA GLU A 19 10.77 2.55 8.05
C GLU A 19 10.23 1.14 8.34
N TYR A 20 9.86 0.40 7.30
CA TYR A 20 9.42 -0.98 7.45
C TYR A 20 10.54 -1.90 7.93
N LYS A 21 11.79 -1.69 7.48
CA LYS A 21 12.94 -2.47 8.00
C LYS A 21 13.10 -2.25 9.51
N SER A 22 13.08 -1.00 9.97
CA SER A 22 13.16 -0.67 11.40
C SER A 22 12.04 -1.36 12.18
N THR A 23 10.81 -1.27 11.68
CA THR A 23 9.63 -1.86 12.34
C THR A 23 9.72 -3.38 12.42
N LEU A 24 10.16 -4.04 11.33
CA LEU A 24 10.30 -5.49 11.26
C LEU A 24 11.41 -6.03 12.18
N GLN A 25 12.47 -5.25 12.40
CA GLN A 25 13.58 -5.62 13.29
C GLN A 25 13.24 -5.37 14.77
N GLU A 26 12.33 -4.43 15.07
CA GLU A 26 11.92 -4.09 16.43
C GLU A 26 10.77 -4.96 16.97
N ASP A 27 9.84 -5.42 16.11
CA ASP A 27 8.62 -6.10 16.53
C ASP A 27 8.35 -7.42 15.76
N ASP A 28 8.68 -8.56 16.37
CA ASP A 28 8.50 -9.90 15.80
C ASP A 28 7.00 -10.29 15.59
N GLU A 29 6.04 -9.58 16.22
CA GLU A 29 4.63 -10.02 16.30
C GLU A 29 3.58 -9.07 15.64
N LYS A 30 3.96 -7.97 14.98
CA LYS A 30 2.99 -6.95 14.48
C LYS A 30 2.45 -7.16 13.06
N LEU A 31 3.03 -8.06 12.28
CA LEU A 31 2.64 -8.32 10.88
C LEU A 31 1.17 -8.74 10.66
N PRO A 32 0.57 -9.63 11.48
CA PRO A 32 -0.81 -10.07 11.23
C PRO A 32 -1.84 -8.95 11.45
N MET A 33 -1.60 -8.03 12.39
CA MET A 33 -2.50 -6.91 12.67
C MET A 33 -2.52 -5.89 11.53
N LEU A 34 -1.34 -5.55 10.99
CA LEU A 34 -1.19 -4.69 9.80
C LEU A 34 -1.96 -5.25 8.61
N LYS A 35 -1.93 -6.56 8.40
CA LYS A 35 -2.63 -7.22 7.28
C LYS A 35 -4.16 -7.15 7.44
N THR A 36 -4.69 -7.44 8.63
CA THR A 36 -6.14 -7.39 8.88
C THR A 36 -6.71 -6.00 8.71
N LEU A 37 -6.05 -4.97 9.26
CA LEU A 37 -6.48 -3.59 9.11
C LEU A 37 -6.45 -3.13 7.65
N LYS A 38 -5.43 -3.53 6.88
CA LYS A 38 -5.35 -3.24 5.44
C LYS A 38 -6.48 -3.90 4.65
N ILE A 39 -6.81 -5.16 4.93
CA ILE A 39 -7.94 -5.85 4.26
C ILE A 39 -9.27 -5.17 4.59
N LEU A 40 -9.51 -4.87 5.87
CA LEU A 40 -10.74 -4.21 6.30
C LEU A 40 -10.89 -2.82 5.64
N ARG A 41 -9.80 -2.05 5.62
CA ARG A 41 -9.74 -0.74 4.96
C ARG A 41 -10.07 -0.86 3.47
N ALA A 42 -9.45 -1.79 2.77
CA ALA A 42 -9.69 -2.01 1.34
C ALA A 42 -11.17 -2.35 1.06
N ILE A 43 -11.81 -3.18 1.89
CA ILE A 43 -13.23 -3.53 1.73
C ILE A 43 -14.11 -2.29 1.95
N ILE A 44 -13.98 -1.63 3.11
CA ILE A 44 -14.84 -0.50 3.48
C ILE A 44 -14.72 0.63 2.46
N VAL A 45 -13.50 0.92 2.02
CA VAL A 45 -13.23 2.04 1.11
C VAL A 45 -13.76 1.73 -0.28
N ASN A 46 -13.55 0.53 -0.82
CA ASN A 46 -14.10 0.18 -2.13
C ASN A 46 -15.64 0.18 -2.12
N VAL A 47 -16.27 -0.35 -1.06
CA VAL A 47 -17.73 -0.28 -0.89
C VAL A 47 -18.19 1.18 -0.83
N GLY A 48 -17.47 2.05 -0.10
CA GLY A 48 -17.76 3.47 -0.06
C GLY A 48 -17.65 4.15 -1.42
N ILE A 49 -16.54 3.96 -2.13
CA ILE A 49 -16.28 4.59 -3.44
C ILE A 49 -17.33 4.16 -4.46
N PHE A 50 -17.54 2.86 -4.64
CA PHE A 50 -18.50 2.36 -5.63
C PHE A 50 -19.95 2.54 -5.19
N GLY A 51 -20.24 2.45 -3.88
CA GLY A 51 -21.57 2.70 -3.33
C GLY A 51 -22.00 4.15 -3.52
N ILE A 52 -21.14 5.12 -3.15
CA ILE A 52 -21.44 6.54 -3.30
C ILE A 52 -21.46 6.93 -4.78
N GLY A 53 -20.48 6.51 -5.58
CA GLY A 53 -20.43 6.79 -7.02
C GLY A 53 -21.64 6.22 -7.76
N GLY A 54 -21.97 4.95 -7.50
CA GLY A 54 -23.15 4.27 -8.04
C GLY A 54 -24.46 4.95 -7.63
N TYR A 55 -24.59 5.32 -6.35
CA TYR A 55 -25.77 6.02 -5.84
C TYR A 55 -25.95 7.41 -6.47
N ALA A 56 -24.88 8.17 -6.63
CA ALA A 56 -24.92 9.49 -7.25
C ALA A 56 -25.38 9.41 -8.72
N MET A 57 -24.89 8.41 -9.47
CA MET A 57 -25.34 8.14 -10.83
C MET A 57 -26.81 7.72 -10.86
N TYR A 58 -27.23 6.84 -9.95
CA TYR A 58 -28.63 6.42 -9.83
C TYR A 58 -29.59 7.59 -9.54
N ARG A 59 -29.15 8.61 -8.80
CA ARG A 59 -29.91 9.84 -8.51
C ARG A 59 -29.97 10.83 -9.69
N GLY A 60 -29.41 10.47 -10.84
CA GLY A 60 -29.44 11.29 -12.06
C GLY A 60 -28.24 12.23 -12.22
N GLY A 61 -27.15 12.01 -11.47
CA GLY A 61 -25.89 12.71 -11.71
C GLY A 61 -25.27 12.30 -13.06
N ASP A 62 -24.41 13.16 -13.62
CA ASP A 62 -23.74 12.89 -14.89
C ASP A 62 -22.90 11.60 -14.79
N PRO A 63 -23.27 10.54 -15.55
CA PRO A 63 -22.63 9.24 -15.41
C PRO A 63 -21.19 9.23 -15.92
N THR A 64 -20.84 10.09 -16.89
CA THR A 64 -19.48 10.15 -17.42
C THR A 64 -18.55 10.77 -16.38
N LEU A 65 -18.91 11.93 -15.83
CA LEU A 65 -18.08 12.60 -14.82
C LEU A 65 -17.97 11.76 -13.55
N LEU A 66 -19.09 11.21 -13.07
CA LEU A 66 -19.11 10.40 -11.85
C LEU A 66 -18.36 9.08 -12.03
N ALA A 67 -18.47 8.40 -13.19
CA ALA A 67 -17.70 7.18 -13.44
C ALA A 67 -16.20 7.48 -13.48
N VAL A 68 -15.78 8.53 -14.20
CA VAL A 68 -14.36 8.93 -14.26
C VAL A 68 -13.83 9.27 -12.87
N ALA A 69 -14.58 10.05 -12.08
CA ALA A 69 -14.18 10.40 -10.72
C ALA A 69 -14.10 9.17 -9.80
N THR A 70 -15.10 8.29 -9.86
CA THR A 70 -15.15 7.06 -9.05
C THR A 70 -13.95 6.16 -9.38
N LEU A 71 -13.67 5.94 -10.66
CA LEU A 71 -12.54 5.12 -11.11
C LEU A 71 -11.20 5.78 -10.79
N ALA A 72 -11.07 7.09 -10.93
CA ALA A 72 -9.85 7.81 -10.58
C ALA A 72 -9.54 7.69 -9.07
N VAL A 73 -10.55 7.87 -8.22
CA VAL A 73 -10.39 7.74 -6.76
C VAL A 73 -10.09 6.29 -6.38
N ALA A 74 -10.80 5.31 -6.97
CA ALA A 74 -10.53 3.89 -6.75
C ALA A 74 -9.08 3.55 -7.16
N GLY A 75 -8.66 3.94 -8.36
CA GLY A 75 -7.31 3.69 -8.87
C GLY A 75 -6.24 4.33 -7.99
N ALA A 76 -6.41 5.59 -7.60
CA ALA A 76 -5.48 6.29 -6.74
C ALA A 76 -5.34 5.62 -5.37
N TYR A 77 -6.46 5.25 -4.74
CA TYR A 77 -6.44 4.62 -3.42
C TYR A 77 -5.76 3.24 -3.45
N ASN A 78 -6.20 2.38 -4.38
CA ASN A 78 -5.61 1.04 -4.54
C ASN A 78 -4.13 1.14 -4.93
N GLY A 79 -3.73 2.11 -5.74
CA GLY A 79 -2.33 2.34 -6.12
C GLY A 79 -1.43 2.70 -4.94
N LEU A 80 -1.90 3.55 -4.02
CA LEU A 80 -1.16 3.88 -2.80
C LEU A 80 -0.98 2.66 -1.89
N GLU A 81 -2.02 1.84 -1.72
CA GLU A 81 -1.95 0.63 -0.90
C GLU A 81 -1.02 -0.44 -1.49
N ILE A 82 -1.03 -0.60 -2.82
CA ILE A 82 -0.09 -1.49 -3.52
C ILE A 82 1.34 -1.03 -3.34
N GLY A 83 1.63 0.27 -3.52
CA GLY A 83 2.98 0.81 -3.34
C GLY A 83 3.51 0.58 -1.93
N ASP A 84 2.66 0.79 -0.92
CA ASP A 84 2.98 0.55 0.48
C ASP A 84 3.23 -0.94 0.79
N TYR A 85 2.44 -1.83 0.20
CA TYR A 85 2.67 -3.28 0.29
C TYR A 85 3.98 -3.72 -0.38
N LEU A 86 4.30 -3.18 -1.56
CA LEU A 86 5.54 -3.47 -2.26
C LEU A 86 6.77 -3.01 -1.48
N ALA A 87 6.69 -1.85 -0.82
CA ALA A 87 7.75 -1.36 0.07
C ALA A 87 7.95 -2.29 1.27
N LEU A 88 6.88 -2.79 1.88
CA LEU A 88 6.96 -3.78 2.97
C LEU A 88 7.60 -5.10 2.51
N VAL A 89 7.21 -5.62 1.34
CA VAL A 89 7.81 -6.84 0.77
C VAL A 89 9.30 -6.64 0.47
N GLN A 90 9.67 -5.48 -0.08
CA GLN A 90 11.07 -5.13 -0.31
C GLN A 90 11.87 -5.09 0.99
N ALA A 91 11.33 -4.48 2.05
CA ALA A 91 11.96 -4.43 3.37
C ALA A 91 12.20 -5.83 3.94
N TYR A 92 11.20 -6.70 3.85
CA TYR A 92 11.30 -8.09 4.28
C TYR A 92 12.40 -8.85 3.54
N ASN A 93 12.44 -8.74 2.20
CA ASN A 93 13.46 -9.40 1.38
C ASN A 93 14.89 -8.92 1.70
N GLU A 94 15.06 -7.62 1.99
CA GLU A 94 16.35 -7.06 2.37
C GLU A 94 16.83 -7.60 3.72
N ILE A 95 15.95 -7.70 4.72
CA ILE A 95 16.30 -8.30 6.03
C ILE A 95 16.71 -9.76 5.87
N GLN A 96 15.97 -10.54 5.07
CA GLN A 96 16.27 -11.95 4.84
C GLN A 96 17.60 -12.14 4.10
N THR A 97 17.91 -11.28 3.13
CA THR A 97 19.19 -11.32 2.40
C THR A 97 20.36 -10.95 3.33
N GLU A 98 20.17 -9.97 4.23
CA GLU A 98 21.16 -9.58 5.24
C GLU A 98 21.44 -10.73 6.21
N SER A 99 20.42 -11.40 6.73
CA SER A 99 20.59 -12.56 7.61
C SER A 99 21.30 -13.74 6.95
N ASP A 100 20.99 -14.03 5.69
CA ASP A 100 21.62 -15.13 4.94
C ASP A 100 23.10 -14.87 4.59
N THR A 101 23.55 -13.61 4.68
CA THR A 101 24.95 -13.21 4.37
C THR A 101 25.83 -13.13 5.63
N GLU A 102 25.24 -13.05 6.82
CA GLU A 102 25.95 -12.99 8.10
C GLU A 102 26.32 -14.37 8.69
N ASP A 103 25.76 -15.46 8.13
CA ASP A 103 26.12 -16.87 8.40
C ASP A 103 27.18 -17.43 7.40
#